data_AF-F8X2F9-F1
#
_entry.id   AF-F8X2F9-F1
#
_cell.length_a   1.000
_cell.length_b   1.000
_cell.length_c   1.000
_cell.angle_alpha   90.00
_cell.angle_beta   90.00
_cell.angle_gamma   90.00
#
_symmetry.space_group_name_H-M   'P 1'
#
loop_
_entity.id
_entity.type
_entity.pdbx_description
1 polymer ?
#
loop_
_entity_poly.entity_id
_entity_poly.type
_entity_poly.pdbx_seq_one_letter_code
_entity_poly.pdbx_strand_id
1 'polypeptide(L)'
;MKKLYFIILSTIFLLACSEKDVIITIENPTDFDRMTELVEIPIDSIKNRIVVSDSLVYVIKTTEGEIIPSQVTYDRKIIFQPQLRANESKSFMIETGEVQHFTPKTFGRLLSGHKDGFVWENDRVAFRMYGPAGMETNSPGNGINIWYKRTNNLIIDKWYKEDASGTISYQEDPSEGLNDYKTGYSLGAGAMSPYVDSKLWLNENFVSEELLDNGPLRTTFKLTYNNLNINGQSVAESRTISLDAGSQLSKVIQAYTIKETMPVAAGFVKREKGDSIVSSLDKNYIIYAEPTTPKTSGVYLGLVFLQGMTENKIDTYEIINPVTNRKEKHSHVLGITAQQPNIPVTYYTGYGWSEFGFPTLSDFERYIQTFSEGLKQPLIIKYN
;
A
#
# COMPACT_ATOMS: atom_id res chain seq x y z
N MET A 1 5.37 30.33 82.11
CA MET A 1 5.76 30.76 80.75
C MET A 1 6.02 29.51 79.92
N LYS A 2 5.35 29.38 78.75
CA LYS A 2 5.74 28.70 77.49
C LYS A 2 6.52 27.36 77.62
N LYS A 3 6.14 26.22 77.02
CA LYS A 3 5.81 26.02 75.60
C LYS A 3 5.08 24.68 75.43
N LEU A 4 3.96 24.69 74.71
CA LEU A 4 3.29 23.52 74.17
C LEU A 4 3.73 23.41 72.70
N TYR A 5 4.43 22.34 72.32
CA TYR A 5 4.79 22.08 70.93
C TYR A 5 3.68 21.22 70.30
N PHE A 6 2.87 21.84 69.45
CA PHE A 6 1.96 21.16 68.54
C PHE A 6 2.77 20.72 67.32
N ILE A 7 2.94 19.41 67.14
CA ILE A 7 3.45 18.83 65.89
C ILE A 7 2.21 18.46 65.06
N ILE A 8 1.91 19.27 64.05
CA ILE A 8 0.93 18.94 63.02
C ILE A 8 1.66 18.10 61.96
N LEU A 9 1.40 16.79 61.95
CA LEU A 9 1.84 15.90 60.90
C LEU A 9 0.88 16.04 59.72
N SER A 10 1.27 16.84 58.72
CA SER A 10 0.54 16.95 57.45
C SER A 10 0.88 15.73 56.59
N THR A 11 0.04 14.70 56.64
CA THR A 11 0.04 13.59 55.68
C THR A 11 -0.48 14.09 54.34
N ILE A 12 0.45 14.46 53.45
CA ILE A 12 0.18 14.66 52.03
C ILE A 12 -0.07 13.27 51.44
N PHE A 13 -1.35 12.91 51.27
CA PHE A 13 -1.73 11.82 50.37
C PHE A 13 -1.50 12.29 48.94
N LEU A 14 -0.33 11.98 48.39
CA LEU A 14 -0.16 11.94 46.93
C LEU A 14 -1.01 10.78 46.42
N LEU A 15 -2.23 11.10 45.98
CA LEU A 15 -2.98 10.25 45.07
C LEU A 15 -2.19 10.21 43.77
N ALA A 16 -1.28 9.24 43.65
CA ALA A 16 -0.81 8.79 42.36
C ALA A 16 -2.04 8.23 41.64
N CYS A 17 -2.60 9.01 40.72
CA CYS A 17 -3.56 8.52 39.77
C CYS A 17 -2.79 7.48 38.95
N SER A 18 -3.01 6.20 39.22
CA SER A 18 -2.58 5.13 38.32
C SER A 18 -3.31 5.37 37.02
N GLU A 19 -2.65 6.02 36.06
CA GLU A 19 -3.01 5.84 34.66
C GLU A 19 -2.92 4.33 34.40
N LYS A 20 -4.04 3.75 33.99
CA LYS A 20 -4.10 2.32 33.69
C LYS A 20 -3.52 2.15 32.30
N ASP A 21 -2.27 1.73 32.22
CA ASP A 21 -1.65 1.35 30.96
C ASP A 21 -2.52 0.28 30.28
N VAL A 22 -2.81 0.48 28.98
CA VAL A 22 -3.51 -0.53 28.20
C VAL A 22 -2.50 -1.57 27.78
N ILE A 23 -2.53 -2.75 28.38
CA ILE A 23 -1.71 -3.87 27.93
C ILE A 23 -2.48 -4.65 26.87
N ILE A 24 -1.84 -4.86 25.72
CA ILE A 24 -2.33 -5.74 24.66
C ILE A 24 -1.32 -6.86 24.42
N THR A 25 -1.79 -8.00 23.94
CA THR A 25 -0.94 -9.08 23.44
C THR A 25 -1.27 -9.32 21.98
N ILE A 26 -0.24 -9.31 21.14
CA ILE A 26 -0.35 -9.62 19.71
C ILE A 26 0.23 -11.01 19.48
N GLU A 27 -0.54 -11.86 18.82
CA GLU A 27 -0.20 -13.25 18.52
C GLU A 27 -0.12 -13.46 17.01
N ASN A 28 0.92 -14.16 16.57
CA ASN A 28 1.06 -14.68 15.22
C ASN A 28 0.56 -16.13 15.18
N PRO A 29 -0.60 -16.41 14.57
CA PRO A 29 -1.14 -17.76 14.53
C PRO A 29 -0.50 -18.65 13.45
N THR A 30 0.38 -18.11 12.60
CA THR A 30 0.94 -18.84 11.47
C THR A 30 2.27 -19.52 11.82
N ASP A 31 2.67 -20.49 11.00
CA ASP A 31 3.92 -21.23 11.10
C ASP A 31 5.12 -20.53 10.41
N PHE A 32 4.97 -19.25 10.06
CA PHE A 32 6.01 -18.41 9.45
C PHE A 32 6.13 -17.05 10.15
N ASP A 33 7.29 -16.43 10.02
CA ASP A 33 7.61 -15.15 10.67
C ASP A 33 6.87 -13.96 10.03
N ARG A 34 6.40 -13.03 10.87
CA ARG A 34 5.70 -11.78 10.53
C ARG A 34 6.53 -10.59 11.03
N MET A 35 7.67 -10.34 10.37
CA MET A 35 8.68 -9.37 10.83
C MET A 35 8.42 -7.93 10.41
N THR A 36 7.68 -7.70 9.33
CA THR A 36 7.42 -6.36 8.79
C THR A 36 5.95 -5.98 8.76
N GLU A 37 5.05 -6.90 9.12
CA GLU A 37 3.62 -6.65 9.11
C GLU A 37 3.21 -5.64 10.18
N LEU A 38 2.26 -4.77 9.84
CA LEU A 38 1.64 -3.84 10.78
C LEU A 38 0.41 -4.49 11.41
N VAL A 39 0.33 -4.39 12.75
CA VAL A 39 -0.94 -4.61 13.44
C VAL A 39 -1.78 -3.33 13.37
N GLU A 40 -3.10 -3.47 13.22
CA GLU A 40 -4.04 -2.35 13.20
C GLU A 40 -4.98 -2.42 14.41
N ILE A 41 -4.90 -1.43 15.31
CA ILE A 41 -5.72 -1.36 16.52
C ILE A 41 -6.66 -0.15 16.41
N PRO A 42 -7.98 -0.37 16.25
CA PRO A 42 -8.94 0.74 16.31
C PRO A 42 -8.85 1.46 17.66
N ILE A 43 -8.66 2.78 17.68
CA ILE A 43 -8.56 3.55 18.93
C ILE A 43 -9.80 3.33 19.82
N ASP A 44 -10.98 3.19 19.22
CA ASP A 44 -12.21 3.02 19.97
C ASP A 44 -12.31 1.66 20.70
N SER A 45 -11.45 0.68 20.37
CA SER A 45 -11.41 -0.61 21.08
C SER A 45 -10.79 -0.51 22.48
N ILE A 46 -10.02 0.55 22.76
CA ILE A 46 -9.32 0.76 24.04
C ILE A 46 -9.97 1.83 24.93
N LYS A 47 -11.09 2.43 24.50
CA LYS A 47 -11.80 3.51 25.22
C LYS A 47 -12.28 3.18 26.64
N ASN A 48 -12.48 1.90 26.94
CA ASN A 48 -12.91 1.46 28.28
C ASN A 48 -11.74 1.35 29.26
N ARG A 49 -10.50 1.51 28.78
CA ARG A 49 -9.27 1.33 29.56
C ARG A 49 -8.53 2.66 29.76
N ILE A 50 -8.50 3.51 28.73
CA ILE A 50 -7.93 4.86 28.78
C ILE A 50 -8.87 5.89 28.13
N VAL A 51 -8.67 7.16 28.47
CA VAL A 51 -9.30 8.26 27.73
C VAL A 51 -8.74 8.28 26.32
N VAL A 52 -9.65 8.30 25.33
CA VAL A 52 -9.30 8.36 23.91
C VAL A 52 -9.90 9.60 23.27
N SER A 53 -9.13 10.27 22.41
CA SER A 53 -9.59 11.36 21.55
C SER A 53 -8.62 11.56 20.39
N ASP A 54 -9.02 12.35 19.38
CA ASP A 54 -8.18 12.65 18.21
C ASP A 54 -7.05 13.64 18.50
N SER A 55 -7.13 14.37 19.62
CA SER A 55 -6.09 15.30 20.04
C SER A 55 -4.96 14.64 20.85
N LEU A 56 -5.12 13.37 21.22
CA LEU A 56 -4.13 12.65 22.03
C LEU A 56 -3.12 11.94 21.14
N VAL A 57 -1.87 11.89 21.62
CA VAL A 57 -0.82 11.06 21.04
C VAL A 57 -0.83 9.72 21.76
N TYR A 58 -0.87 8.63 21.00
CA TYR A 58 -0.76 7.27 21.53
C TYR A 58 0.68 6.78 21.36
N VAL A 59 1.28 6.35 22.45
CA VAL A 59 2.66 5.84 22.49
C VAL A 59 2.60 4.34 22.72
N ILE A 60 3.36 3.59 21.91
CA ILE A 60 3.48 2.13 22.03
C ILE A 60 4.83 1.80 22.64
N LYS A 61 4.81 0.97 23.68
CA LYS A 61 6.01 0.47 24.37
C LYS A 61 6.06 -1.05 24.42
N THR A 62 7.27 -1.61 24.45
CA THR A 62 7.50 -3.00 24.86
C THR A 62 7.25 -3.14 26.37
N THR A 63 7.17 -4.38 26.87
CA THR A 63 7.06 -4.66 28.33
C THR A 63 8.26 -4.19 29.13
N GLU A 64 9.40 -3.94 28.49
CA GLU A 64 10.63 -3.42 29.08
C GLU A 64 10.65 -1.88 29.09
N GLY A 65 9.63 -1.22 28.51
CA GLY A 65 9.48 0.23 28.48
C GLY A 65 10.11 0.92 27.27
N GLU A 66 10.62 0.17 26.28
CA GLU A 66 11.15 0.75 25.04
C GLU A 66 10.02 1.29 24.16
N ILE A 67 10.08 2.57 23.78
CA ILE A 67 9.14 3.17 22.82
C ILE A 67 9.47 2.68 21.41
N ILE A 68 8.48 2.16 20.70
CA ILE A 68 8.65 1.66 19.34
C ILE A 68 7.95 2.55 18.30
N PRO A 69 8.45 2.57 17.04
CA PRO A 69 7.79 3.26 15.95
C PRO A 69 6.31 2.89 15.85
N SER A 70 5.47 3.90 15.87
CA SER A 70 4.02 3.79 15.79
C SER A 70 3.45 4.99 15.03
N GLN A 71 2.22 4.84 14.56
CA GLN A 71 1.51 5.86 13.80
C GLN A 71 0.01 5.75 14.08
N VAL A 72 -0.67 6.90 14.14
CA VAL A 72 -2.14 6.96 14.10
C VAL A 72 -2.55 7.25 12.66
N THR A 73 -3.49 6.46 12.12
CA THR A 73 -3.99 6.61 10.75
C THR A 73 -5.24 7.50 10.67
N TYR A 74 -5.52 8.02 9.47
CA TYR A 74 -6.70 8.83 9.17
C TYR A 74 -8.03 8.17 9.59
N ASP A 75 -8.09 6.84 9.59
CA ASP A 75 -9.25 6.03 10.00
C ASP A 75 -9.22 5.63 11.48
N ARG A 76 -8.50 6.39 12.31
CA ARG A 76 -8.43 6.28 13.78
C ARG A 76 -7.93 4.91 14.26
N LYS A 77 -6.87 4.39 13.64
CA LYS A 77 -6.17 3.19 14.10
C LYS A 77 -4.76 3.52 14.53
N ILE A 78 -4.29 2.83 15.56
CA ILE A 78 -2.89 2.81 15.93
C ILE A 78 -2.24 1.63 15.18
N ILE A 79 -1.14 1.90 14.49
CA ILE A 79 -0.38 0.90 13.75
C ILE A 79 1.07 0.86 14.24
N PHE A 80 1.64 -0.35 14.34
CA PHE A 80 3.05 -0.59 14.63
C PHE A 80 3.46 -1.99 14.15
N GLN A 81 4.77 -2.27 14.08
CA GLN A 81 5.30 -3.59 13.70
C GLN A 81 5.61 -4.41 14.97
N PRO A 82 4.84 -5.45 15.32
CA PRO A 82 5.11 -6.26 16.53
C PRO A 82 6.29 -7.23 16.36
N GLN A 83 6.72 -7.49 15.11
CA GLN A 83 7.86 -8.36 14.76
C GLN A 83 7.79 -9.74 15.41
N LEU A 84 6.88 -10.60 14.94
CA LEU A 84 6.58 -11.88 15.57
C LEU A 84 7.17 -13.04 14.76
N ARG A 85 7.83 -13.97 15.42
CA ARG A 85 8.16 -15.28 14.84
C ARG A 85 6.93 -16.15 14.67
N ALA A 86 7.06 -17.24 13.93
CA ALA A 86 6.06 -18.29 13.84
C ALA A 86 5.52 -18.68 15.24
N ASN A 87 4.19 -18.69 15.40
CA ASN A 87 3.49 -19.04 16.65
C ASN A 87 3.88 -18.19 17.89
N GLU A 88 4.54 -17.04 17.71
CA GLU A 88 4.97 -16.18 18.81
C GLU A 88 3.83 -15.25 19.28
N SER A 89 3.85 -14.90 20.57
CA SER A 89 3.04 -13.82 21.14
C SER A 89 3.93 -12.83 21.86
N LYS A 90 3.68 -11.52 21.69
CA LYS A 90 4.34 -10.45 22.43
C LYS A 90 3.33 -9.47 23.00
N SER A 91 3.63 -8.94 24.18
CA SER A 91 2.81 -7.91 24.83
C SER A 91 3.38 -6.51 24.63
N PHE A 92 2.49 -5.54 24.51
CA PHE A 92 2.81 -4.13 24.32
C PHE A 92 1.92 -3.28 25.21
N MET A 93 2.43 -2.12 25.63
CA MET A 93 1.68 -1.13 26.39
C MET A 93 1.29 0.02 25.46
N ILE A 94 0.03 0.46 25.55
CA ILE A 94 -0.47 1.67 24.93
C ILE A 94 -0.76 2.69 26.03
N GLU A 95 -0.14 3.85 25.92
CA GLU A 95 -0.36 4.99 26.80
C GLU A 95 -0.60 6.26 25.98
N THR A 96 -1.07 7.31 26.62
CA THR A 96 -1.11 8.66 26.04
C THR A 96 0.12 9.44 26.47
N GLY A 97 0.76 10.18 25.56
CA GLY A 97 2.00 10.87 25.88
C GLY A 97 2.33 12.06 24.98
N GLU A 98 3.61 12.41 24.91
CA GLU A 98 4.13 13.45 24.02
C GLU A 98 4.35 12.94 22.60
N VAL A 99 4.38 13.85 21.62
CA VAL A 99 4.65 13.54 20.20
C VAL A 99 5.98 12.82 20.05
N GLN A 100 5.95 11.66 19.38
CA GLN A 100 7.15 10.89 19.04
C GLN A 100 7.56 11.16 17.59
N HIS A 101 8.87 11.27 17.35
CA HIS A 101 9.43 11.43 16.01
C HIS A 101 10.20 10.17 15.61
N PHE A 102 9.77 9.52 14.53
CA PHE A 102 10.43 8.35 13.97
C PHE A 102 10.90 8.63 12.54
N THR A 103 12.01 8.02 12.14
CA THR A 103 12.47 8.08 10.74
C THR A 103 11.42 7.49 9.81
N PRO A 104 10.91 8.24 8.82
CA PRO A 104 9.94 7.72 7.89
C PRO A 104 10.50 6.56 7.06
N LYS A 105 9.69 5.51 6.90
CA LYS A 105 9.94 4.37 6.00
C LYS A 105 8.96 4.31 4.84
N THR A 106 8.02 5.25 4.79
CA THR A 106 7.01 5.39 3.74
C THR A 106 6.89 6.86 3.39
N PHE A 107 6.57 7.13 2.13
CA PHE A 107 6.41 8.47 1.62
C PHE A 107 5.49 8.48 0.40
N GLY A 108 4.70 9.53 0.26
CA GLY A 108 3.98 9.83 -0.96
C GLY A 108 3.63 11.30 -1.08
N ARG A 109 3.50 11.76 -2.33
CA ARG A 109 3.05 13.11 -2.67
C ARG A 109 2.63 13.22 -4.13
N LEU A 110 1.96 14.32 -4.44
CA LEU A 110 1.83 14.78 -5.82
C LEU A 110 3.18 15.37 -6.30
N LEU A 111 3.63 14.94 -7.47
CA LEU A 111 4.66 15.63 -8.25
C LEU A 111 4.00 16.67 -9.15
N SER A 112 4.54 17.88 -9.17
CA SER A 112 4.13 19.00 -10.06
C SER A 112 5.20 19.29 -11.12
N GLY A 113 4.81 19.43 -12.40
CA GLY A 113 5.69 19.55 -13.57
C GLY A 113 5.20 18.81 -14.83
N HIS A 114 6.09 18.59 -15.80
CA HIS A 114 5.75 18.00 -17.13
C HIS A 114 5.42 16.48 -17.10
N LYS A 115 5.51 15.83 -15.94
CA LYS A 115 5.34 14.38 -15.76
C LYS A 115 4.47 14.10 -14.51
N ASP A 116 3.41 14.89 -14.32
CA ASP A 116 2.59 14.89 -13.11
C ASP A 116 2.00 13.53 -12.79
N GLY A 117 1.97 13.28 -11.49
CA GLY A 117 1.45 12.05 -10.94
C GLY A 117 1.62 11.99 -9.44
N PHE A 118 0.83 11.14 -8.83
CA PHE A 118 1.00 10.78 -7.45
C PHE A 118 2.07 9.70 -7.38
N VAL A 119 3.12 9.96 -6.61
CA VAL A 119 4.21 9.02 -6.39
C VAL A 119 4.21 8.58 -4.94
N TRP A 120 4.54 7.31 -4.72
CA TRP A 120 4.67 6.77 -3.38
C TRP A 120 5.73 5.67 -3.34
N GLU A 121 6.37 5.53 -2.19
CA GLU A 121 7.40 4.53 -1.92
C GLU A 121 7.44 4.12 -0.46
N ASN A 122 8.11 3.01 -0.21
CA ASN A 122 8.60 2.64 1.11
C ASN A 122 10.08 2.23 1.03
N ASP A 123 10.61 1.64 2.09
CA ASP A 123 11.97 1.07 2.15
C ASP A 123 12.20 -0.15 1.22
N ARG A 124 11.25 -0.48 0.34
CA ARG A 124 11.32 -1.65 -0.57
C ARG A 124 11.03 -1.32 -2.02
N VAL A 125 9.99 -0.53 -2.28
CA VAL A 125 9.38 -0.36 -3.60
C VAL A 125 8.92 1.08 -3.81
N ALA A 126 8.83 1.50 -5.08
CA ALA A 126 8.35 2.81 -5.49
C ALA A 126 7.41 2.71 -6.70
N PHE A 127 6.47 3.65 -6.77
CA PHE A 127 5.38 3.64 -7.72
C PHE A 127 5.00 5.05 -8.18
N ARG A 128 4.25 5.10 -9.28
CA ARG A 128 3.57 6.30 -9.77
C ARG A 128 2.22 5.94 -10.39
N MET A 129 1.24 6.83 -10.21
CA MET A 129 0.05 6.93 -11.04
C MET A 129 0.01 8.33 -11.66
N TYR A 130 -0.50 8.46 -12.88
CA TYR A 130 -0.43 9.70 -13.66
C TYR A 130 -1.60 10.61 -13.33
N GLY A 131 -1.30 11.91 -13.20
CA GLY A 131 -2.26 12.95 -12.81
C GLY A 131 -2.59 13.92 -13.96
N PRO A 132 -3.27 15.03 -13.66
CA PRO A 132 -3.87 15.90 -14.68
C PRO A 132 -2.91 16.47 -15.72
N ALA A 133 -1.71 16.95 -15.35
CA ALA A 133 -0.80 17.52 -16.35
C ALA A 133 -0.21 16.49 -17.32
N GLY A 134 -0.30 15.19 -17.01
CA GLY A 134 0.05 14.11 -17.94
C GLY A 134 -0.96 13.89 -19.06
N MET A 135 -2.15 14.52 -18.99
CA MET A 135 -3.22 14.35 -19.97
C MET A 135 -2.94 15.04 -21.31
N GLU A 136 -1.98 15.97 -21.39
CA GLU A 136 -1.78 16.79 -22.59
C GLU A 136 -0.85 16.16 -23.65
N THR A 137 -0.06 15.13 -23.30
CA THR A 137 1.05 14.67 -24.16
C THR A 137 0.94 13.22 -24.63
N ASN A 138 0.60 12.29 -23.74
CA ASN A 138 0.45 10.87 -24.10
C ASN A 138 -0.47 10.06 -23.17
N SER A 139 -0.87 10.61 -22.00
CA SER A 139 -1.72 10.01 -20.97
C SER A 139 -1.63 8.48 -20.86
N PRO A 140 -0.83 7.92 -19.95
CA PRO A 140 -0.79 6.46 -19.73
C PRO A 140 -2.05 5.91 -19.03
N GLY A 141 -3.01 6.78 -18.70
CA GLY A 141 -4.29 6.40 -18.12
C GLY A 141 -4.17 5.94 -16.68
N ASN A 142 -5.06 5.04 -16.30
CA ASN A 142 -5.23 4.55 -14.93
C ASN A 142 -4.26 3.43 -14.50
N GLY A 143 -3.21 3.18 -15.29
CA GLY A 143 -2.21 2.15 -15.05
C GLY A 143 -1.21 2.51 -13.94
N ILE A 144 -0.74 1.49 -13.22
CA ILE A 144 0.30 1.66 -12.20
C ILE A 144 1.68 1.56 -12.88
N ASN A 145 2.55 2.54 -12.60
CA ASN A 145 3.96 2.51 -12.98
C ASN A 145 4.82 2.15 -11.77
N ILE A 146 5.83 1.30 -11.95
CA ILE A 146 6.74 0.85 -10.90
C ILE A 146 8.16 1.34 -11.19
N TRP A 147 8.86 1.74 -10.14
CA TRP A 147 10.23 2.23 -10.22
C TRP A 147 11.09 1.27 -9.41
N TYR A 148 11.99 0.55 -10.08
CA TYR A 148 12.76 -0.53 -9.48
C TYR A 148 13.76 0.04 -8.48
N LYS A 149 13.53 -0.19 -7.18
CA LYS A 149 14.39 0.31 -6.10
C LYS A 149 15.40 -0.74 -5.66
N ARG A 150 16.62 -0.31 -5.38
CA ARG A 150 17.71 -1.14 -4.85
C ARG A 150 18.24 -0.66 -3.49
N THR A 151 17.45 0.14 -2.79
CA THR A 151 17.83 0.77 -1.52
C THR A 151 16.66 0.84 -0.54
N ASN A 152 16.97 0.79 0.75
CA ASN A 152 16.00 1.01 1.82
C ASN A 152 15.68 2.51 2.02
N ASN A 153 16.45 3.42 1.40
CA ASN A 153 16.21 4.86 1.53
C ASN A 153 14.98 5.29 0.73
N LEU A 154 14.28 6.32 1.20
CA LEU A 154 13.26 7.01 0.42
C LEU A 154 13.98 7.96 -0.57
N ILE A 155 13.81 7.73 -1.87
CA ILE A 155 14.66 8.28 -2.93
C ILE A 155 13.88 9.06 -4.01
N ILE A 156 12.56 8.98 -4.05
CA ILE A 156 11.77 9.59 -5.13
C ILE A 156 12.04 11.09 -5.24
N ASP A 157 12.14 11.80 -4.11
CA ASP A 157 12.42 13.25 -4.12
C ASP A 157 13.80 13.58 -4.67
N LYS A 158 14.81 12.78 -4.29
CA LYS A 158 16.17 12.91 -4.82
C LYS A 158 16.18 12.69 -6.33
N TRP A 159 15.62 11.56 -6.78
CA TRP A 159 15.56 11.18 -8.19
C TRP A 159 14.80 12.20 -9.04
N TYR A 160 13.67 12.69 -8.55
CA TYR A 160 12.90 13.68 -9.28
C TYR A 160 13.62 15.03 -9.37
N LYS A 161 14.28 15.45 -8.28
CA LYS A 161 15.09 16.67 -8.28
C LYS A 161 16.26 16.57 -9.25
N GLU A 162 16.96 15.44 -9.28
CA GLU A 162 18.12 15.19 -10.15
C GLU A 162 17.73 15.08 -11.64
N ASP A 163 16.58 14.46 -11.97
CA ASP A 163 16.04 14.43 -13.34
C ASP A 163 15.63 15.83 -13.80
N ALA A 164 14.93 16.58 -12.94
CA ALA A 164 14.46 17.93 -13.24
C ALA A 164 15.62 18.94 -13.43
N SER A 165 16.74 18.76 -12.72
CA SER A 165 17.94 19.58 -12.90
C SER A 165 18.82 19.14 -14.07
N GLY A 166 18.51 18.02 -14.74
CA GLY A 166 19.33 17.44 -15.78
C GLY A 166 20.65 16.84 -15.27
N THR A 167 20.76 16.58 -13.96
CA THR A 167 21.96 16.01 -13.34
C THR A 167 22.10 14.53 -13.68
N ILE A 168 21.05 13.75 -13.45
CA ILE A 168 20.95 12.35 -13.85
C ILE A 168 19.47 11.99 -14.02
N SER A 169 19.14 11.29 -15.10
CA SER A 169 17.77 10.79 -15.30
C SER A 169 17.54 9.58 -14.41
N TYR A 170 16.38 9.53 -13.74
CA TYR A 170 15.97 8.35 -12.97
C TYR A 170 15.69 7.11 -13.85
N GLN A 171 15.75 7.24 -15.17
CA GLN A 171 15.67 6.13 -16.15
C GLN A 171 17.03 5.51 -16.47
N GLU A 172 18.11 6.15 -16.03
CA GLU A 172 19.46 5.63 -16.05
C GLU A 172 19.81 5.22 -14.63
N ASP A 173 20.36 4.02 -14.43
CA ASP A 173 20.59 3.45 -13.09
C ASP A 173 21.60 4.32 -12.29
N PRO A 174 21.16 5.10 -11.28
CA PRO A 174 22.03 5.95 -10.47
C PRO A 174 22.70 5.16 -9.32
N SER A 175 22.80 3.83 -9.39
CA SER A 175 23.19 2.85 -8.35
C SER A 175 22.10 2.48 -7.33
N GLU A 176 21.03 3.27 -7.24
CA GLU A 176 19.94 3.08 -6.28
C GLU A 176 18.72 2.36 -6.89
N GLY A 177 18.76 2.05 -8.20
CA GLY A 177 17.64 1.50 -8.96
C GLY A 177 17.33 2.27 -10.24
N LEU A 178 16.19 2.05 -10.89
CA LEU A 178 15.78 2.81 -12.08
C LEU A 178 14.29 2.71 -12.39
N ASN A 179 13.76 3.63 -13.19
CA ASN A 179 12.44 3.48 -13.83
C ASN A 179 12.58 3.12 -15.32
N ASP A 180 12.56 1.81 -15.64
CA ASP A 180 12.46 1.32 -17.03
C ASP A 180 11.07 0.76 -17.37
N TYR A 181 10.12 0.76 -16.44
CA TYR A 181 8.82 0.13 -16.65
C TYR A 181 7.95 0.87 -17.66
N LYS A 182 7.48 0.16 -18.69
CA LYS A 182 6.59 0.72 -19.72
C LYS A 182 5.14 0.41 -19.37
N THR A 183 4.45 1.42 -18.83
CA THR A 183 3.01 1.32 -18.50
C THR A 183 2.16 1.29 -19.77
N GLY A 184 2.33 2.24 -20.70
CA GLY A 184 1.40 2.41 -21.83
C GLY A 184 -0.01 2.81 -21.35
N TYR A 185 -0.95 3.05 -22.27
CA TYR A 185 -2.36 3.24 -21.90
C TYR A 185 -3.00 1.86 -21.60
N SER A 186 -2.73 1.36 -20.40
CA SER A 186 -2.99 -0.02 -19.98
C SER A 186 -3.21 -0.11 -18.46
N LEU A 187 -3.43 -1.31 -17.92
CA LEU A 187 -3.46 -1.53 -16.46
C LEU A 187 -2.09 -1.40 -15.78
N GLY A 188 -1.00 -1.36 -16.55
CA GLY A 188 0.35 -1.27 -16.01
C GLY A 188 0.67 -2.45 -15.09
N ALA A 189 1.23 -2.15 -13.92
CA ALA A 189 1.66 -3.14 -12.93
C ALA A 189 0.55 -3.44 -11.90
N GLY A 190 -0.67 -3.74 -12.34
CA GLY A 190 -1.73 -4.24 -11.45
C GLY A 190 -2.89 -3.28 -11.17
N ALA A 191 -3.14 -2.26 -12.00
CA ALA A 191 -4.37 -1.48 -11.88
C ALA A 191 -5.61 -2.35 -12.15
N MET A 192 -6.77 -1.92 -11.65
CA MET A 192 -8.08 -2.50 -11.97
C MET A 192 -8.91 -1.57 -12.85
N SER A 193 -9.73 -2.16 -13.71
CA SER A 193 -10.77 -1.48 -14.49
C SER A 193 -12.03 -2.34 -14.58
N PRO A 194 -13.20 -1.77 -14.92
CA PRO A 194 -14.40 -2.55 -15.23
C PRO A 194 -14.16 -3.49 -16.41
N TYR A 195 -14.70 -4.70 -16.32
CA TYR A 195 -14.56 -5.75 -17.32
C TYR A 195 -15.94 -6.17 -17.84
N VAL A 196 -16.44 -5.45 -18.84
CA VAL A 196 -17.82 -5.55 -19.32
C VAL A 196 -17.80 -5.76 -20.83
N ASP A 197 -18.65 -6.67 -21.32
CA ASP A 197 -18.70 -7.11 -22.73
C ASP A 197 -17.35 -7.66 -23.23
N SER A 198 -16.68 -8.44 -22.39
CA SER A 198 -15.38 -9.03 -22.69
C SER A 198 -14.32 -8.00 -23.11
N LYS A 199 -14.32 -6.81 -22.50
CA LYS A 199 -13.27 -5.79 -22.69
C LYS A 199 -13.02 -4.98 -21.43
N LEU A 200 -11.81 -4.43 -21.32
CA LEU A 200 -11.47 -3.48 -20.27
C LEU A 200 -11.99 -2.08 -20.62
N TRP A 201 -12.59 -1.42 -19.63
CA TRP A 201 -12.92 0.00 -19.69
C TRP A 201 -11.87 0.79 -18.93
N LEU A 202 -10.76 1.10 -19.59
CA LEU A 202 -9.68 1.88 -18.98
C LEU A 202 -10.11 3.32 -18.76
N ASN A 203 -9.75 3.84 -17.59
CA ASN A 203 -9.92 5.25 -17.28
C ASN A 203 -8.66 6.04 -17.69
N GLU A 204 -8.83 7.36 -17.78
CA GLU A 204 -7.73 8.29 -17.98
C GLU A 204 -6.93 8.46 -16.67
N ASN A 205 -6.05 9.46 -16.64
CA ASN A 205 -5.33 9.87 -15.43
C ASN A 205 -6.32 10.26 -14.32
N PHE A 206 -5.88 10.20 -13.06
CA PHE A 206 -6.71 10.71 -11.97
C PHE A 206 -6.89 12.24 -12.10
N VAL A 207 -8.02 12.74 -11.60
CA VAL A 207 -8.35 14.18 -11.66
C VAL A 207 -8.10 14.90 -10.35
N SER A 208 -8.11 14.18 -9.22
CA SER A 208 -7.76 14.73 -7.92
C SER A 208 -7.22 13.67 -6.97
N GLU A 209 -6.48 14.14 -5.98
CA GLU A 209 -5.82 13.35 -4.96
C GLU A 209 -6.06 13.93 -3.56
N GLU A 210 -5.99 13.07 -2.55
CA GLU A 210 -6.06 13.43 -1.14
C GLU A 210 -5.03 12.58 -0.38
N LEU A 211 -4.02 13.21 0.22
CA LEU A 211 -3.05 12.53 1.08
C LEU A 211 -3.67 12.36 2.47
N LEU A 212 -3.82 11.10 2.91
CA LEU A 212 -4.51 10.73 4.14
C LEU A 212 -3.53 10.42 5.28
N ASP A 213 -2.47 9.66 4.97
CA ASP A 213 -1.37 9.35 5.88
C ASP A 213 -0.04 9.51 5.14
N ASN A 214 1.02 9.95 5.83
CA ASN A 214 2.35 10.03 5.22
C ASN A 214 3.48 9.69 6.19
N GLY A 215 3.54 8.40 6.54
CA GLY A 215 4.57 7.86 7.41
C GLY A 215 4.34 8.14 8.89
N PRO A 216 5.22 7.59 9.75
CA PRO A 216 6.47 6.91 9.40
C PRO A 216 6.30 5.46 8.87
N LEU A 217 5.20 4.78 9.17
CA LEU A 217 5.01 3.35 8.88
C LEU A 217 4.07 3.06 7.72
N ARG A 218 3.14 3.96 7.43
CA ARG A 218 2.18 3.84 6.33
C ARG A 218 1.99 5.18 5.64
N THR A 219 2.01 5.15 4.31
CA THR A 219 1.46 6.22 3.48
C THR A 219 0.12 5.74 2.92
N THR A 220 -0.91 6.57 3.03
CA THR A 220 -2.25 6.32 2.49
C THR A 220 -2.71 7.54 1.73
N PHE A 221 -3.33 7.34 0.58
CA PHE A 221 -3.90 8.43 -0.21
C PHE A 221 -5.10 7.93 -1.00
N LYS A 222 -5.94 8.87 -1.42
CA LYS A 222 -7.10 8.62 -2.26
C LYS A 222 -6.93 9.33 -3.61
N LEU A 223 -7.24 8.63 -4.69
CA LEU A 223 -7.33 9.18 -6.05
C LEU A 223 -8.78 9.11 -6.53
N THR A 224 -9.23 10.18 -7.17
CA THR A 224 -10.54 10.27 -7.83
C THR A 224 -10.34 10.42 -9.33
N TYR A 225 -11.15 9.72 -10.13
CA TYR A 225 -11.06 9.72 -11.59
C TYR A 225 -12.31 10.36 -12.21
N ASN A 226 -12.23 10.69 -13.49
CA ASN A 226 -13.40 10.99 -14.28
C ASN A 226 -14.36 9.78 -14.32
N ASN A 227 -15.65 10.07 -14.45
CA ASN A 227 -16.64 8.99 -14.59
C ASN A 227 -16.43 8.25 -15.90
N LEU A 228 -16.43 6.93 -15.83
CA LEU A 228 -16.48 6.07 -17.02
C LEU A 228 -17.88 6.09 -17.60
N ASN A 229 -17.99 6.04 -18.94
CA ASN A 229 -19.23 5.78 -19.63
C ASN A 229 -19.26 4.33 -20.12
N ILE A 230 -19.92 3.45 -19.37
CA ILE A 230 -20.02 2.02 -19.68
C ILE A 230 -21.42 1.78 -20.23
N ASN A 231 -21.52 1.54 -21.54
CA ASN A 231 -22.79 1.27 -22.23
C ASN A 231 -23.89 2.33 -21.95
N GLY A 232 -23.51 3.61 -21.87
CA GLY A 232 -24.43 4.72 -21.58
C GLY A 232 -24.62 5.01 -20.09
N GLN A 233 -24.02 4.22 -19.19
CA GLN A 233 -24.07 4.43 -17.75
C GLN A 233 -22.83 5.19 -17.28
N SER A 234 -23.05 6.27 -16.53
CA SER A 234 -21.97 7.00 -15.86
C SER A 234 -21.58 6.30 -14.56
N VAL A 235 -20.33 5.85 -14.48
CA VAL A 235 -19.78 5.11 -13.34
C VAL A 235 -18.63 5.90 -12.73
N ALA A 236 -18.84 6.43 -11.52
CA ALA A 236 -17.80 7.13 -10.77
C ALA A 236 -16.79 6.13 -10.19
N GLU A 237 -15.50 6.49 -10.20
CA GLU A 237 -14.39 5.65 -9.73
C GLU A 237 -13.53 6.40 -8.71
N SER A 238 -13.14 5.71 -7.63
CA SER A 238 -12.10 6.16 -6.72
C SER A 238 -11.24 5.00 -6.21
N ARG A 239 -10.00 5.32 -5.82
CA ARG A 239 -9.04 4.36 -5.28
C ARG A 239 -8.44 4.91 -4.00
N THR A 240 -8.52 4.18 -2.90
CA THR A 240 -7.70 4.42 -1.71
C THR A 240 -6.54 3.44 -1.72
N ILE A 241 -5.32 3.96 -1.73
CA ILE A 241 -4.08 3.18 -1.84
C ILE A 241 -3.28 3.39 -0.57
N SER A 242 -2.78 2.30 0.02
CA SER A 242 -1.84 2.36 1.13
C SER A 242 -0.60 1.50 0.88
N LEU A 243 0.55 1.97 1.34
CA LEU A 243 1.81 1.23 1.31
C LEU A 243 2.44 1.25 2.70
N ASP A 244 2.75 0.06 3.19
CA ASP A 244 3.29 -0.17 4.54
C ASP A 244 4.80 -0.38 4.49
N ALA A 245 5.51 0.08 5.51
CA ALA A 245 6.94 -0.15 5.66
C ALA A 245 7.27 -1.64 5.58
N GLY A 246 8.27 -1.99 4.76
CA GLY A 246 8.74 -3.35 4.56
C GLY A 246 7.91 -4.22 3.61
N SER A 247 6.76 -3.74 3.11
CA SER A 247 5.93 -4.46 2.14
C SER A 247 6.41 -4.28 0.70
N GLN A 248 6.22 -5.26 -0.17
CA GLN A 248 6.42 -5.15 -1.62
C GLN A 248 5.15 -4.73 -2.34
N LEU A 249 4.00 -4.86 -1.67
CA LEU A 249 2.68 -4.67 -2.23
C LEU A 249 1.97 -3.49 -1.58
N SER A 250 1.38 -2.64 -2.42
CA SER A 250 0.40 -1.64 -2.00
C SER A 250 -0.96 -2.31 -1.88
N LYS A 251 -1.72 -1.97 -0.84
CA LYS A 251 -3.15 -2.28 -0.74
C LYS A 251 -3.91 -1.26 -1.58
N VAL A 252 -4.85 -1.74 -2.40
CA VAL A 252 -5.75 -0.91 -3.20
C VAL A 252 -7.19 -1.26 -2.83
N ILE A 253 -7.93 -0.27 -2.36
CA ILE A 253 -9.37 -0.34 -2.14
C ILE A 253 -10.00 0.50 -3.25
N GLN A 254 -10.64 -0.17 -4.21
CA GLN A 254 -11.21 0.47 -5.39
C GLN A 254 -12.73 0.41 -5.34
N ALA A 255 -13.36 1.56 -5.53
CA ALA A 255 -14.80 1.71 -5.46
C ALA A 255 -15.35 2.24 -6.78
N TYR A 256 -16.43 1.60 -7.24
CA TYR A 256 -17.25 2.09 -8.35
C TYR A 256 -18.68 2.36 -7.87
N THR A 257 -19.26 3.48 -8.30
CA THR A 257 -20.68 3.75 -8.04
C THR A 257 -21.54 3.00 -9.04
N ILE A 258 -22.09 1.86 -8.63
CA ILE A 258 -22.89 0.96 -9.47
C ILE A 258 -24.20 0.55 -8.78
N LYS A 259 -25.21 0.19 -9.58
CA LYS A 259 -26.52 -0.27 -9.08
C LYS A 259 -26.64 -1.78 -8.99
N GLU A 260 -25.92 -2.51 -9.83
CA GLU A 260 -25.91 -3.96 -9.92
C GLU A 260 -24.47 -4.44 -9.89
N THR A 261 -24.25 -5.73 -9.57
CA THR A 261 -22.92 -6.35 -9.59
C THR A 261 -22.26 -6.16 -10.96
N MET A 262 -20.99 -5.79 -10.97
CA MET A 262 -20.22 -5.55 -12.20
C MET A 262 -18.90 -6.32 -12.15
N PRO A 263 -18.53 -7.08 -13.20
CA PRO A 263 -17.22 -7.68 -13.27
C PRO A 263 -16.15 -6.60 -13.41
N VAL A 264 -15.05 -6.79 -12.68
CA VAL A 264 -13.88 -5.92 -12.70
C VAL A 264 -12.64 -6.80 -12.82
N ALA A 265 -11.60 -6.29 -13.47
CA ALA A 265 -10.37 -7.03 -13.70
C ALA A 265 -9.17 -6.17 -13.29
N ALA A 266 -8.33 -6.70 -12.41
CA ALA A 266 -6.99 -6.18 -12.16
C ALA A 266 -5.95 -7.06 -12.84
N GLY A 267 -4.85 -6.44 -13.27
CA GLY A 267 -3.87 -7.21 -14.01
C GLY A 267 -2.69 -6.43 -14.54
N PHE A 268 -1.86 -7.17 -15.27
CA PHE A 268 -0.60 -6.68 -15.81
C PHE A 268 -0.68 -6.50 -17.31
N VAL A 269 -0.07 -5.44 -17.83
CA VAL A 269 0.21 -5.38 -19.27
C VAL A 269 1.20 -6.49 -19.64
N LYS A 270 0.80 -7.37 -20.57
CA LYS A 270 1.60 -8.51 -21.00
C LYS A 270 2.59 -8.06 -22.09
N ARG A 271 3.82 -8.58 -22.05
CA ARG A 271 4.83 -8.38 -23.11
C ARG A 271 4.66 -9.44 -24.21
N GLU A 272 5.20 -9.14 -25.39
CA GLU A 272 5.08 -10.02 -26.56
C GLU A 272 5.79 -11.37 -26.37
N LYS A 273 6.99 -11.36 -25.76
CA LYS A 273 7.83 -12.55 -25.58
C LYS A 273 8.74 -12.44 -24.36
N GLY A 274 9.22 -13.59 -23.89
CA GLY A 274 10.23 -13.68 -22.83
C GLY A 274 9.70 -13.44 -21.43
N ASP A 275 8.38 -13.39 -21.27
CA ASP A 275 7.68 -13.29 -19.99
C ASP A 275 7.26 -14.66 -19.47
N SER A 276 6.88 -14.73 -18.20
CA SER A 276 6.24 -15.91 -17.63
C SER A 276 5.13 -15.53 -16.66
N ILE A 277 4.16 -16.43 -16.50
CA ILE A 277 2.98 -16.22 -15.65
C ILE A 277 2.89 -17.41 -14.69
N VAL A 278 2.76 -17.11 -13.40
CA VAL A 278 2.39 -18.08 -12.37
C VAL A 278 1.09 -17.59 -11.76
N SER A 279 0.06 -18.41 -11.69
CA SER A 279 -1.21 -17.99 -11.11
C SER A 279 -1.89 -19.13 -10.38
N SER A 280 -2.66 -18.78 -9.35
CA SER A 280 -3.45 -19.72 -8.56
C SER A 280 -4.79 -19.07 -8.22
N LEU A 281 -5.86 -19.64 -8.77
CA LEU A 281 -7.23 -19.21 -8.48
C LEU A 281 -7.62 -19.51 -7.03
N ASP A 282 -7.22 -20.67 -6.51
CA ASP A 282 -7.50 -21.11 -5.14
C ASP A 282 -6.76 -20.28 -4.07
N LYS A 283 -5.52 -19.85 -4.37
CA LYS A 283 -4.72 -18.98 -3.49
C LYS A 283 -4.87 -17.50 -3.82
N ASN A 284 -5.72 -17.15 -4.76
CA ASN A 284 -6.09 -15.78 -5.13
C ASN A 284 -4.91 -14.89 -5.55
N TYR A 285 -3.92 -15.42 -6.27
CA TYR A 285 -2.78 -14.61 -6.75
C TYR A 285 -2.42 -14.82 -8.21
N ILE A 286 -1.80 -13.79 -8.78
CA ILE A 286 -1.14 -13.79 -10.09
C ILE A 286 0.25 -13.19 -9.92
N ILE A 287 1.25 -13.85 -10.51
CA ILE A 287 2.62 -13.37 -10.63
C ILE A 287 2.96 -13.30 -12.11
N TYR A 288 3.62 -12.22 -12.48
CA TYR A 288 4.09 -11.99 -13.83
C TYR A 288 5.59 -11.65 -13.81
N ALA A 289 6.41 -12.45 -14.48
CA ALA A 289 7.83 -12.14 -14.66
C ALA A 289 8.00 -11.29 -15.93
N GLU A 290 8.52 -10.07 -15.77
CA GLU A 290 8.88 -9.23 -16.91
C GLU A 290 10.06 -9.85 -17.68
N PRO A 291 10.08 -9.71 -19.02
CA PRO A 291 11.23 -10.10 -19.82
C PRO A 291 12.49 -9.34 -19.44
N THR A 292 13.65 -9.96 -19.66
CA THR A 292 14.93 -9.27 -19.60
C THR A 292 15.03 -8.20 -20.70
N THR A 293 15.37 -6.98 -20.30
CA THR A 293 15.75 -5.87 -21.18
C THR A 293 17.27 -5.66 -21.11
N PRO A 294 17.86 -4.85 -22.00
CA PRO A 294 19.27 -4.46 -21.88
C PRO A 294 19.60 -3.72 -20.58
N LYS A 295 18.60 -3.11 -19.91
CA LYS A 295 18.77 -2.33 -18.68
C LYS A 295 18.40 -3.11 -17.41
N THR A 296 17.50 -4.10 -17.50
CA THR A 296 16.91 -4.73 -16.32
C THR A 296 16.57 -6.19 -16.57
N SER A 297 16.73 -7.04 -15.55
CA SER A 297 16.33 -8.45 -15.60
C SER A 297 15.75 -8.89 -14.26
N GLY A 298 14.95 -9.97 -14.26
CA GLY A 298 14.45 -10.58 -13.04
C GLY A 298 13.51 -9.68 -12.24
N VAL A 299 12.58 -8.99 -12.91
CA VAL A 299 11.50 -8.21 -12.28
C VAL A 299 10.24 -9.05 -12.24
N TYR A 300 9.58 -9.10 -11.09
CA TYR A 300 8.40 -9.92 -10.85
C TYR A 300 7.29 -9.04 -10.28
N LEU A 301 6.12 -9.09 -10.90
CA LEU A 301 4.92 -8.36 -10.48
C LEU A 301 4.01 -9.30 -9.70
N GLY A 302 3.38 -8.81 -8.64
CA GLY A 302 2.47 -9.57 -7.79
C GLY A 302 1.11 -8.92 -7.70
N LEU A 303 0.06 -9.75 -7.74
CA LEU A 303 -1.33 -9.36 -7.55
C LEU A 303 -2.00 -10.39 -6.64
N VAL A 304 -2.65 -9.93 -5.56
CA VAL A 304 -3.36 -10.78 -4.60
C VAL A 304 -4.76 -10.21 -4.34
N PHE A 305 -5.80 -11.02 -4.46
CA PHE A 305 -7.18 -10.61 -4.22
C PHE A 305 -7.67 -11.10 -2.86
N LEU A 306 -8.09 -10.17 -1.99
CA LEU A 306 -8.56 -10.51 -0.64
C LEU A 306 -9.91 -11.25 -0.69
N GLN A 307 -10.84 -10.78 -1.52
CA GLN A 307 -12.16 -11.39 -1.72
C GLN A 307 -12.16 -12.55 -2.73
N GLY A 308 -11.01 -12.81 -3.36
CA GLY A 308 -10.81 -13.85 -4.35
C GLY A 308 -11.12 -13.47 -5.80
N MET A 309 -10.68 -14.36 -6.70
CA MET A 309 -10.85 -14.24 -8.14
C MET A 309 -11.83 -15.29 -8.65
N THR A 310 -12.66 -14.91 -9.62
CA THR A 310 -13.56 -15.84 -10.32
C THR A 310 -12.90 -16.46 -11.53
N GLU A 311 -11.96 -15.76 -12.16
CA GLU A 311 -11.29 -16.22 -13.38
C GLU A 311 -9.91 -15.58 -13.52
N ASN A 312 -8.97 -16.32 -14.10
CA ASN A 312 -7.68 -15.81 -14.57
C ASN A 312 -7.61 -16.01 -16.07
N LYS A 313 -7.33 -14.95 -16.83
CA LYS A 313 -7.23 -15.04 -18.29
C LYS A 313 -6.21 -14.09 -18.88
N ILE A 314 -5.70 -14.48 -20.04
CA ILE A 314 -4.98 -13.57 -20.92
C ILE A 314 -5.98 -13.11 -21.96
N ASP A 315 -6.07 -11.80 -22.16
CA ASP A 315 -6.95 -11.25 -23.17
C ASP A 315 -6.33 -10.05 -23.86
N THR A 316 -6.77 -9.80 -25.08
CA THR A 316 -6.16 -8.82 -25.97
C THR A 316 -7.22 -7.98 -26.65
N TYR A 317 -7.10 -6.66 -26.52
CA TYR A 317 -8.08 -5.72 -27.06
C TYR A 317 -7.39 -4.62 -27.86
N GLU A 318 -8.13 -4.06 -28.81
CA GLU A 318 -7.78 -2.78 -29.42
C GLU A 318 -8.21 -1.67 -28.44
N ILE A 319 -7.28 -0.81 -28.08
CA ILE A 319 -7.50 0.34 -27.23
C ILE A 319 -7.13 1.59 -28.03
N ILE A 320 -8.00 2.59 -27.95
CA ILE A 320 -7.75 3.91 -28.51
C ILE A 320 -7.31 4.79 -27.37
N ASN A 321 -6.09 5.32 -27.45
CA ASN A 321 -5.65 6.34 -26.51
C ASN A 321 -6.50 7.62 -26.73
N PRO A 322 -7.23 8.12 -25.72
CA PRO A 322 -8.18 9.22 -25.90
C PRO A 322 -7.49 10.55 -26.21
N VAL A 323 -6.20 10.69 -25.90
CA VAL A 323 -5.41 11.90 -26.12
C VAL A 323 -4.74 11.87 -27.48
N THR A 324 -4.05 10.78 -27.81
CA THR A 324 -3.26 10.70 -29.05
C THR A 324 -4.05 10.17 -30.25
N ASN A 325 -5.26 9.64 -30.02
CA ASN A 325 -6.08 8.92 -31.00
C ASN A 325 -5.36 7.73 -31.67
N ARG A 326 -4.27 7.25 -31.08
CA ARG A 326 -3.55 6.07 -31.57
C ARG A 326 -4.31 4.81 -31.18
N LYS A 327 -4.46 3.92 -32.15
CA LYS A 327 -4.98 2.57 -31.98
C LYS A 327 -3.82 1.65 -31.63
N GLU A 328 -3.91 1.01 -30.48
CA GLU A 328 -2.90 0.08 -29.98
C GLU A 328 -3.57 -1.22 -29.57
N LYS A 329 -2.88 -2.34 -29.80
CA LYS A 329 -3.34 -3.66 -29.39
C LYS A 329 -2.58 -4.05 -28.13
N HIS A 330 -3.28 -4.15 -27.00
CA HIS A 330 -2.69 -4.50 -25.71
C HIS A 330 -3.19 -5.86 -25.23
N SER A 331 -2.26 -6.74 -24.86
CA SER A 331 -2.55 -7.98 -24.14
C SER A 331 -2.40 -7.74 -22.63
N HIS A 332 -3.27 -8.33 -21.83
CA HIS A 332 -3.21 -8.26 -20.38
C HIS A 332 -3.31 -9.65 -19.76
N VAL A 333 -2.61 -9.85 -18.64
CA VAL A 333 -2.83 -10.97 -17.72
C VAL A 333 -3.78 -10.47 -16.64
N LEU A 334 -4.97 -11.06 -16.56
CA LEU A 334 -6.09 -10.54 -15.78
C LEU A 334 -6.53 -11.54 -14.71
N GLY A 335 -6.74 -11.03 -13.50
CA GLY A 335 -7.58 -11.64 -12.47
C GLY A 335 -8.92 -10.92 -12.45
N ILE A 336 -10.01 -11.66 -12.64
CA ILE A 336 -11.37 -11.14 -12.67
C ILE A 336 -12.04 -11.41 -11.34
N THR A 337 -12.76 -10.42 -10.85
CA THR A 337 -13.64 -10.53 -9.69
C THR A 337 -14.89 -9.67 -9.90
N ALA A 338 -15.73 -9.54 -8.88
CA ALA A 338 -16.97 -8.78 -8.96
C ALA A 338 -16.98 -7.63 -7.96
N GLN A 339 -17.22 -6.42 -8.47
CA GLN A 339 -17.61 -5.28 -7.64
C GLN A 339 -19.09 -5.44 -7.28
N GLN A 340 -19.40 -5.41 -5.99
CA GLN A 340 -20.78 -5.36 -5.49
C GLN A 340 -21.18 -3.90 -5.19
N PRO A 341 -22.47 -3.53 -5.29
CA PRO A 341 -22.93 -2.20 -4.89
C PRO A 341 -22.52 -1.88 -3.45
N ASN A 342 -21.91 -0.70 -3.25
CA ASN A 342 -21.45 -0.20 -1.95
C ASN A 342 -20.38 -1.04 -1.22
N ILE A 343 -19.79 -2.05 -1.86
CA ILE A 343 -18.72 -2.87 -1.28
C ILE A 343 -17.50 -2.76 -2.20
N PRO A 344 -16.49 -1.93 -1.88
CA PRO A 344 -15.31 -1.76 -2.72
C PRO A 344 -14.51 -3.07 -2.80
N VAL A 345 -13.82 -3.27 -3.92
CA VAL A 345 -12.90 -4.39 -4.08
C VAL A 345 -11.56 -4.05 -3.43
N THR A 346 -11.02 -4.97 -2.64
CA THR A 346 -9.69 -4.85 -2.04
C THR A 346 -8.74 -5.86 -2.65
N TYR A 347 -7.63 -5.37 -3.18
CA TYR A 347 -6.57 -6.20 -3.72
C TYR A 347 -5.22 -5.59 -3.38
N TYR A 348 -4.15 -6.36 -3.59
CA TYR A 348 -2.79 -5.95 -3.32
C TYR A 348 -1.96 -6.09 -4.58
N THR A 349 -1.15 -5.09 -4.88
CA THR A 349 -0.28 -5.14 -6.05
C THR A 349 1.06 -4.46 -5.83
N GLY A 350 2.09 -4.98 -6.48
CA GLY A 350 3.44 -4.46 -6.37
C GLY A 350 4.44 -5.34 -7.09
N TYR A 351 5.70 -5.24 -6.69
CA TYR A 351 6.78 -5.94 -7.39
C TYR A 351 7.93 -6.33 -6.45
N GLY A 352 8.74 -7.26 -6.91
CA GLY A 352 10.05 -7.60 -6.38
C GLY A 352 11.02 -7.84 -7.54
N TRP A 353 12.32 -7.86 -7.27
CA TRP A 353 13.31 -8.10 -8.33
C TRP A 353 14.65 -8.64 -7.82
N SER A 354 15.41 -9.21 -8.76
CA SER A 354 16.69 -9.91 -8.54
C SER A 354 17.76 -9.06 -7.87
N GLU A 355 17.70 -7.75 -8.07
CA GLU A 355 18.69 -6.81 -7.55
C GLU A 355 18.35 -6.31 -6.14
N PHE A 356 17.15 -6.61 -5.62
CA PHE A 356 16.74 -6.21 -4.28
C PHE A 356 15.72 -7.17 -3.66
N GLY A 357 16.24 -8.14 -2.89
CA GLY A 357 15.46 -9.02 -2.03
C GLY A 357 14.96 -10.32 -2.67
N PHE A 358 14.84 -10.40 -4.00
CA PHE A 358 14.23 -11.56 -4.68
C PHE A 358 15.11 -12.09 -5.82
N PRO A 359 16.20 -12.83 -5.54
CA PRO A 359 17.11 -13.33 -6.58
C PRO A 359 16.43 -14.10 -7.71
N THR A 360 15.37 -14.85 -7.39
CA THR A 360 14.64 -15.67 -8.36
C THR A 360 13.13 -15.44 -8.30
N LEU A 361 12.43 -15.83 -9.38
CA LEU A 361 10.97 -15.87 -9.42
C LEU A 361 10.39 -16.72 -8.27
N SER A 362 11.03 -17.83 -7.93
CA SER A 362 10.60 -18.72 -6.85
C SER A 362 10.67 -18.05 -5.47
N ASP A 363 11.63 -17.15 -5.25
CA ASP A 363 11.72 -16.38 -4.00
C ASP A 363 10.55 -15.39 -3.88
N PHE A 364 10.21 -14.72 -4.99
CA PHE A 364 9.07 -13.82 -5.04
C PHE A 364 7.74 -14.56 -4.94
N GLU A 365 7.61 -15.74 -5.57
CA GLU A 365 6.43 -16.59 -5.41
C GLU A 365 6.22 -17.01 -3.96
N ARG A 366 7.28 -17.42 -3.26
CA ARG A 366 7.19 -17.74 -1.84
C ARG A 366 6.67 -16.54 -1.03
N TYR A 367 7.19 -15.34 -1.30
CA TYR A 367 6.69 -14.13 -0.64
C TYR A 367 5.21 -13.88 -0.91
N ILE A 368 4.73 -14.02 -2.16
CA ILE A 368 3.32 -13.83 -2.49
C ILE A 368 2.43 -14.89 -1.82
N GLN A 369 2.88 -16.14 -1.76
CA GLN A 369 2.17 -17.22 -1.07
C GLN A 369 2.06 -16.93 0.43
N THR A 370 3.17 -16.61 1.08
CA THR A 370 3.22 -16.24 2.51
C THR A 370 2.36 -15.01 2.80
N PHE A 371 2.41 -13.99 1.95
CA PHE A 371 1.57 -12.79 2.08
C PHE A 371 0.08 -13.13 1.97
N SER A 372 -0.32 -13.91 0.95
CA SER A 372 -1.72 -14.34 0.77
C SER A 372 -2.23 -15.19 1.94
N GLU A 373 -1.41 -16.11 2.45
CA GLU A 373 -1.74 -16.92 3.63
C GLU A 373 -1.86 -16.06 4.89
N GLY A 374 -0.98 -15.08 5.06
CA GLY A 374 -1.01 -14.13 6.18
C GLY A 374 -2.27 -13.26 6.19
N LEU A 375 -2.78 -12.86 5.01
CA LEU A 375 -4.06 -12.14 4.91
C LEU A 375 -5.27 -12.99 5.35
N LYS A 376 -5.22 -14.30 5.15
CA LYS A 376 -6.27 -15.24 5.58
C LYS A 376 -6.18 -15.56 7.08
N GLN A 377 -5.02 -15.32 7.68
CA GLN A 377 -4.71 -15.59 9.09
C GLN A 377 -4.12 -14.33 9.73
N PRO A 378 -4.95 -13.30 9.98
CA PRO A 378 -4.49 -12.02 10.53
C PRO A 378 -3.90 -12.21 11.93
N LEU A 379 -3.00 -11.30 12.32
CA LEU A 379 -2.51 -11.22 13.70
C LEU A 379 -3.67 -11.06 14.68
N ILE A 380 -3.61 -11.79 15.80
CA ILE A 380 -4.66 -11.79 16.81
C ILE A 380 -4.32 -10.76 17.89
N ILE A 381 -5.26 -9.86 18.18
CA ILE A 381 -5.14 -8.85 19.24
C ILE A 381 -5.93 -9.31 20.46
N LYS A 382 -5.26 -9.52 21.59
CA LYS A 382 -5.88 -9.77 22.89
C LYS A 382 -5.73 -8.52 23.76
N TYR A 383 -6.85 -8.03 24.26
CA TYR A 383 -6.88 -6.87 25.13
C TYR A 383 -6.92 -7.34 26.58
N ASN A 384 -5.84 -7.12 27.32
CA ASN A 384 -5.72 -7.58 28.70
C ASN A 384 -6.44 -6.64 29.68
#